data_AF-J3JJH8-F1
#
_entry.id   AF-J3JJH8-F1
#
_cell.length_a   1.000
_cell.length_b   1.000
_cell.length_c   1.000
_cell.angle_alpha   90.00
_cell.angle_beta   90.00
_cell.angle_gamma   90.00
#
_symmetry.space_group_name_H-M   'P 1'
#
loop_
_entity.id
_entity.type
_entity.pdbx_description
1 polymer ?
#
loop_
_entity_poly.entity_id
_entity_poly.type
_entity_poly.pdbx_seq_one_letter_code
_entity_poly.pdbx_strand_id
1 'polypeptide(L)'
;MAASLAHGLAGSGGAILVDADVEAPSLVQILGMPEDSSALAGAARLATHGRLDAESFQRVLAPVEGGLSLLGGLGRAGRWRELPPAAMTEVWLQCRRAAAWTVVDVAGGAIDNDIDDFTLEPGRGAVTADLVSHADVVLVVGGADPVGVRRLLQLLDEVGSSVTPAGRIEVVVNRVRASAAGPSPQQALREALSRFGGLEDIVLLPDDPATADACLLQGRSIMEGAPASALGKAMSALVDRIDPQIAAVRKARSSSRPLLRRLKHLKRRGREQRRTTGSAGRATAAGGRSRRGVRAQRGRRRKGDRAVTSGAEPRAPERPAYSTRRSQTAVPPSTPPPVQPPSPPQAMRGGPTPWPGAGPAPFGERG
;
A
#
# COMPACT_ATOMS: atom_id res chain seq x y z
N MET A 1 1.31 2.74 1.02
CA MET A 1 1.55 3.38 -0.30
C MET A 1 1.88 2.32 -1.36
N ALA A 2 2.84 1.41 -1.10
CA ALA A 2 3.20 0.31 -2.00
C ALA A 2 1.99 -0.47 -2.55
N ALA A 3 1.06 -0.88 -1.69
CA ALA A 3 -0.18 -1.56 -2.11
C ALA A 3 -1.01 -0.77 -3.14
N SER A 4 -1.14 0.55 -2.96
CA SER A 4 -1.89 1.40 -3.90
C SER A 4 -1.13 1.59 -5.21
N LEU A 5 0.19 1.70 -5.16
CA LEU A 5 1.02 1.76 -6.36
C LEU A 5 0.93 0.46 -7.18
N ALA A 6 1.09 -0.69 -6.52
CA ALA A 6 1.00 -2.00 -7.16
C ALA A 6 -0.38 -2.24 -7.79
N HIS A 7 -1.46 -1.89 -7.09
CA HIS A 7 -2.81 -1.95 -7.65
C HIS A 7 -2.98 -1.07 -8.89
N GLY A 8 -2.40 0.14 -8.90
CA GLY A 8 -2.42 1.03 -10.05
C GLY A 8 -1.65 0.50 -11.27
N LEU A 9 -0.53 -0.18 -11.04
CA LEU A 9 0.33 -0.78 -12.07
C LEU A 9 -0.22 -2.11 -12.62
N ALA A 10 -0.99 -2.85 -11.81
CA ALA A 10 -1.53 -4.16 -12.17
C ALA A 10 -2.36 -4.17 -13.47
N GLY A 11 -2.93 -3.02 -13.85
CA GLY A 11 -3.74 -2.87 -15.07
C GLY A 11 -3.01 -3.11 -16.39
N SER A 12 -1.68 -3.29 -16.37
CA SER A 12 -0.82 -3.40 -17.56
C SER A 12 0.07 -4.64 -17.54
N GLY A 13 -0.56 -5.82 -17.57
CA GLY A 13 0.17 -7.10 -17.58
C GLY A 13 0.37 -7.71 -16.19
N GLY A 14 -0.43 -7.28 -15.20
CA GLY A 14 -0.38 -7.78 -13.84
C GLY A 14 0.72 -7.13 -13.00
N ALA A 15 0.57 -7.20 -11.69
CA ALA A 15 1.60 -6.78 -10.75
C ALA A 15 1.74 -7.77 -9.59
N ILE A 16 2.95 -7.87 -9.05
CA ILE A 16 3.23 -8.56 -7.80
C ILE A 16 3.62 -7.51 -6.77
N LEU A 17 2.92 -7.49 -5.64
CA LEU A 17 3.32 -6.76 -4.45
C LEU A 17 4.09 -7.72 -3.54
N VAL A 18 5.30 -7.36 -3.15
CA VAL A 18 6.12 -8.14 -2.22
C VAL A 18 6.27 -7.34 -0.93
N ASP A 19 6.02 -7.98 0.20
CA ASP A 19 6.35 -7.42 1.52
C ASP A 19 7.73 -7.93 1.94
N ALA A 20 8.76 -7.13 1.65
CA ALA A 20 10.14 -7.37 2.04
C ALA A 20 10.54 -6.49 3.24
N ASP A 21 9.57 -5.95 3.99
CA ASP A 21 9.86 -5.30 5.26
C ASP A 21 10.18 -6.38 6.30
N VAL A 22 11.48 -6.55 6.57
CA VAL A 22 11.97 -7.55 7.53
C VAL A 22 11.83 -7.09 9.00
N GLU A 23 11.42 -5.84 9.23
CA GLU A 23 11.31 -5.22 10.54
C GLU A 23 9.85 -5.11 11.01
N ALA A 24 8.96 -4.67 10.13
CA ALA A 24 7.56 -4.42 10.44
C ALA A 24 6.62 -4.80 9.26
N PRO A 25 6.63 -6.08 8.82
CA PRO A 25 5.77 -6.53 7.73
C PRO A 25 4.30 -6.30 8.06
N SER A 26 3.54 -5.79 7.09
CA SER A 26 2.18 -5.28 7.33
C SER A 26 1.22 -5.38 6.15
N LEU A 27 1.69 -5.80 4.97
CA LEU A 27 0.86 -5.77 3.75
C LEU A 27 -0.28 -6.80 3.78
N VAL A 28 -0.08 -7.93 4.46
CA VAL A 28 -1.14 -8.93 4.68
C VAL A 28 -2.32 -8.29 5.42
N GLN A 29 -2.05 -7.55 6.50
CA GLN A 29 -3.07 -6.88 7.30
C GLN A 29 -3.70 -5.70 6.56
N ILE A 30 -2.89 -4.91 5.82
CA ILE A 30 -3.38 -3.77 5.04
C ILE A 30 -4.38 -4.21 3.95
N LEU A 31 -4.15 -5.38 3.34
CA LEU A 31 -4.99 -5.92 2.27
C LEU A 31 -6.06 -6.91 2.77
N GLY A 32 -6.20 -7.08 4.09
CA GLY A 32 -7.18 -8.01 4.68
C GLY A 32 -7.01 -9.47 4.22
N MET A 33 -5.78 -9.86 3.88
CA MET A 33 -5.48 -11.20 3.38
C MET A 33 -5.45 -12.23 4.52
N PRO A 34 -5.86 -13.48 4.28
CA PRO A 34 -5.68 -14.54 5.27
C PRO A 34 -4.18 -14.69 5.58
N GLU A 35 -3.84 -14.85 6.86
CA GLU A 35 -2.46 -15.07 7.27
C GLU A 35 -1.98 -16.43 6.79
N ASP A 36 -1.28 -16.44 5.64
CA ASP A 36 -0.41 -17.55 5.28
C ASP A 36 0.98 -17.27 5.82
N SER A 37 1.50 -18.24 6.59
CA SER A 37 2.74 -18.05 7.34
C SER A 37 3.95 -17.94 6.39
N SER A 38 4.35 -16.69 6.12
CA SER A 38 5.62 -16.30 5.48
C SER A 38 5.84 -16.81 4.05
N ALA A 39 4.96 -16.42 3.11
CA ALA A 39 5.07 -16.80 1.70
C ALA A 39 6.44 -16.45 1.09
N LEU A 40 7.02 -15.29 1.41
CA LEU A 40 8.34 -14.86 0.98
C LEU A 40 9.45 -15.81 1.47
N ALA A 41 9.44 -16.19 2.75
CA ALA A 41 10.38 -17.18 3.28
C ALA A 41 10.16 -18.58 2.68
N GLY A 42 8.90 -18.93 2.37
CA GLY A 42 8.56 -20.14 1.64
C GLY A 42 9.19 -20.18 0.25
N ALA A 43 9.09 -19.07 -0.50
CA ALA A 43 9.71 -18.91 -1.82
C ALA A 43 11.24 -18.97 -1.74
N ALA A 44 11.85 -18.26 -0.78
CA ALA A 44 13.30 -18.29 -0.54
C ALA A 44 13.79 -19.71 -0.24
N ARG A 45 13.07 -20.46 0.62
CA ARG A 45 13.40 -21.86 0.92
C ARG A 45 13.29 -22.76 -0.31
N LEU A 46 12.28 -22.58 -1.16
CA LEU A 46 12.18 -23.32 -2.42
C LEU A 46 13.38 -23.00 -3.32
N ALA A 47 13.79 -21.74 -3.41
CA ALA A 47 14.95 -21.31 -4.20
C ALA A 47 16.26 -21.91 -3.67
N THR A 48 16.50 -21.86 -2.36
CA THR A 48 17.68 -22.46 -1.71
C THR A 48 17.83 -23.95 -2.05
N HIS A 49 16.73 -24.67 -2.20
CA HIS A 49 16.73 -26.09 -2.54
C HIS A 49 16.65 -26.37 -4.06
N GLY A 50 16.72 -25.34 -4.91
CA GLY A 50 16.63 -25.49 -6.37
C GLY A 50 15.25 -25.98 -6.86
N ARG A 51 14.19 -25.71 -6.08
CA ARG A 51 12.81 -26.16 -6.32
C ARG A 51 11.85 -25.03 -6.66
N LEU A 52 12.35 -23.80 -6.84
CA LEU A 52 11.54 -22.65 -7.22
C LEU A 52 11.46 -22.55 -8.76
N ASP A 53 10.41 -23.17 -9.31
CA ASP A 53 10.01 -23.03 -10.70
C ASP A 53 8.76 -22.14 -10.84
N ALA A 54 8.32 -21.89 -12.08
CA ALA A 54 7.17 -21.03 -12.34
C ALA A 54 5.89 -21.55 -11.66
N GLU A 55 5.67 -22.86 -11.62
CA GLU A 55 4.45 -23.44 -11.05
C GLU A 55 4.43 -23.32 -9.52
N SER A 56 5.53 -23.69 -8.87
CA SER A 56 5.71 -23.56 -7.42
C SER A 56 5.73 -22.11 -6.97
N PHE A 57 6.27 -21.19 -7.77
CA PHE A 57 6.18 -19.76 -7.51
C PHE A 57 4.74 -19.24 -7.59
N GLN A 58 3.96 -19.65 -8.61
CA GLN A 58 2.53 -19.28 -8.67
C GLN A 58 1.73 -19.80 -7.47
N ARG A 59 2.09 -20.96 -6.91
CA ARG A 59 1.42 -21.51 -5.72
C ARG A 59 1.68 -20.72 -4.43
N VAL A 60 2.76 -19.94 -4.34
CA VAL A 60 3.03 -19.10 -3.15
C VAL A 60 2.44 -17.70 -3.25
N LEU A 61 2.00 -17.28 -4.43
CA LEU A 61 1.37 -15.98 -4.65
C LEU A 61 -0.09 -16.02 -4.19
N ALA A 62 -0.47 -15.09 -3.31
CA ALA A 62 -1.85 -14.91 -2.91
C ALA A 62 -2.54 -13.95 -3.89
N PRO A 63 -3.59 -14.37 -4.62
CA PRO A 63 -4.28 -13.50 -5.56
C PRO A 63 -5.01 -12.38 -4.81
N VAL A 64 -4.88 -11.15 -5.31
CA VAL A 64 -5.62 -9.96 -4.88
C VAL A 64 -6.54 -9.51 -6.03
N GLU A 65 -7.34 -8.47 -5.84
CA GLU A 65 -8.17 -7.91 -6.91
C GLU A 65 -7.35 -7.18 -8.00
N GLY A 66 -7.90 -7.12 -9.21
CA GLY A 66 -7.40 -6.24 -10.28
C GLY A 66 -6.15 -6.74 -11.01
N GLY A 67 -5.82 -8.03 -10.92
CA GLY A 67 -4.59 -8.59 -11.52
C GLY A 67 -3.34 -8.36 -10.67
N LEU A 68 -3.53 -7.98 -9.41
CA LEU A 68 -2.48 -7.91 -8.40
C LEU A 68 -2.35 -9.26 -7.69
N SER A 69 -1.13 -9.68 -7.38
CA SER A 69 -0.85 -10.79 -6.48
C SER A 69 0.07 -10.30 -5.35
N LEU A 70 -0.06 -10.90 -4.17
CA LEU A 70 0.76 -10.62 -3.00
C LEU A 70 1.71 -11.78 -2.74
N LEU A 71 3.00 -11.47 -2.61
CA LEU A 71 3.98 -12.34 -1.96
C LEU A 71 4.15 -11.83 -0.52
N GLY A 72 3.41 -12.45 0.40
CA GLY A 72 3.35 -12.04 1.80
C GLY A 72 4.69 -12.15 2.51
N GLY A 73 4.99 -11.16 3.35
CA GLY A 73 6.30 -11.00 3.99
C GLY A 73 6.55 -11.96 5.13
N LEU A 74 7.59 -11.69 5.92
CA LEU A 74 7.93 -12.52 7.08
C LEU A 74 6.81 -12.45 8.12
N GLY A 75 6.43 -13.59 8.70
CA GLY A 75 5.36 -13.63 9.70
C GLY A 75 5.73 -12.98 11.04
N ARG A 76 7.02 -12.67 11.26
CA ARG A 76 7.54 -11.99 12.45
C ARG A 76 8.77 -11.17 12.09
N ALA A 77 8.89 -10.01 12.72
CA ALA A 77 10.08 -9.18 12.70
C ALA A 77 11.34 -9.98 13.09
N GLY A 78 12.48 -9.65 12.46
CA GLY A 78 13.78 -10.20 12.85
C GLY A 78 14.11 -11.58 12.27
N ARG A 79 13.23 -12.19 11.48
CA ARG A 79 13.50 -13.43 10.72
C ARG A 79 14.21 -13.18 9.39
N TRP A 80 14.93 -12.06 9.26
CA TRP A 80 15.60 -11.63 8.02
C TRP A 80 16.58 -12.67 7.47
N ARG A 81 17.19 -13.49 8.34
CA ARG A 81 18.07 -14.62 7.96
C ARG A 81 17.37 -15.71 7.13
N GLU A 82 16.04 -15.72 7.09
CA GLU A 82 15.29 -16.63 6.22
C GLU A 82 15.20 -16.16 4.77
N LEU A 83 15.79 -15.00 4.47
CA LEU A 83 15.86 -14.43 3.14
C LEU A 83 17.34 -14.33 2.67
N PRO A 84 18.05 -15.47 2.44
CA PRO A 84 19.42 -15.41 1.95
C PRO A 84 19.51 -14.67 0.60
N PRO A 85 20.47 -13.75 0.40
CA PRO A 85 20.57 -12.96 -0.85
C PRO A 85 20.58 -13.78 -2.13
N ALA A 86 21.29 -14.92 -2.14
CA ALA A 86 21.33 -15.82 -3.29
C ALA A 86 19.95 -16.43 -3.62
N ALA A 87 19.18 -16.81 -2.60
CA ALA A 87 17.83 -17.32 -2.79
C ALA A 87 16.87 -16.21 -3.25
N MET A 88 17.03 -15.00 -2.70
CA MET A 88 16.21 -13.85 -3.08
C MET A 88 16.44 -13.43 -4.53
N THR A 89 17.66 -13.53 -5.04
CA THR A 89 17.97 -13.30 -6.46
C THR A 89 17.08 -14.14 -7.38
N GLU A 90 16.89 -15.43 -7.07
CA GLU A 90 16.00 -16.32 -7.82
C GLU A 90 14.51 -15.96 -7.65
N VAL A 91 14.09 -15.55 -6.44
CA VAL A 91 12.73 -15.05 -6.20
C VAL A 91 12.44 -13.83 -7.08
N TRP A 92 13.37 -12.86 -7.14
CA TRP A 92 13.25 -11.68 -8.01
C TRP A 92 13.17 -12.03 -9.48
N LEU A 93 13.93 -13.04 -9.91
CA LEU A 93 13.86 -13.55 -11.28
C LEU A 93 12.47 -14.13 -11.59
N GLN A 94 11.86 -14.88 -10.67
CA GLN A 94 10.51 -15.40 -10.86
C GLN A 94 9.46 -14.28 -10.86
N CYS A 95 9.58 -13.28 -9.98
CA CYS A 95 8.72 -12.10 -10.00
C CYS A 95 8.74 -11.41 -11.38
N ARG A 96 9.94 -11.17 -11.94
CA ARG A 96 10.13 -10.57 -13.27
C ARG A 96 9.51 -11.39 -14.42
N ARG A 97 9.45 -12.72 -14.29
CA ARG A 97 8.84 -13.60 -15.29
C ARG A 97 7.31 -13.67 -15.17
N ALA A 98 6.78 -13.50 -13.96
CA ALA A 98 5.38 -13.74 -13.65
C ALA A 98 4.46 -12.53 -13.88
N ALA A 99 4.97 -11.31 -13.76
CA ALA A 99 4.18 -10.09 -13.93
C ALA A 99 4.99 -8.97 -14.59
N ALA A 100 4.28 -8.05 -15.26
CA ALA A 100 4.91 -6.88 -15.87
C ALA A 100 5.55 -5.93 -14.85
N TRP A 101 4.95 -5.83 -13.65
CA TRP A 101 5.45 -5.00 -12.56
C TRP A 101 5.64 -5.81 -11.27
N THR A 102 6.74 -5.55 -10.57
CA THR A 102 6.94 -6.01 -9.19
C THR A 102 7.19 -4.81 -8.31
N VAL A 103 6.36 -4.60 -7.30
CA VAL A 103 6.52 -3.54 -6.30
C VAL A 103 6.96 -4.20 -5.01
N VAL A 104 8.15 -3.85 -4.54
CA VAL A 104 8.70 -4.41 -3.30
C VAL A 104 8.64 -3.34 -2.21
N ASP A 105 7.91 -3.62 -1.14
CA ASP A 105 7.87 -2.79 0.07
C ASP A 105 9.02 -3.22 0.98
N VAL A 106 9.88 -2.29 1.36
CA VAL A 106 11.07 -2.56 2.18
C VAL A 106 11.00 -1.75 3.47
N ALA A 107 11.73 -2.20 4.48
CA ALA A 107 11.85 -1.48 5.75
C ALA A 107 12.40 -0.06 5.51
N GLY A 108 11.84 0.92 6.24
CA GLY A 108 12.31 2.29 6.19
C GLY A 108 13.55 2.50 7.07
N GLY A 109 14.45 3.38 6.66
CA GLY A 109 15.66 3.71 7.40
C GLY A 109 16.91 3.57 6.55
N ALA A 110 18.07 3.65 7.22
CA ALA A 110 19.37 3.43 6.62
C ALA A 110 19.48 1.98 6.09
N ILE A 111 20.13 1.81 4.94
CA ILE A 111 20.40 0.49 4.35
C ILE A 111 21.72 0.00 4.92
N ASP A 112 21.64 -0.68 6.07
CA ASP A 112 22.78 -1.33 6.70
C ASP A 112 23.17 -2.61 5.95
N ASN A 113 24.11 -2.46 5.01
CA ASN A 113 24.71 -3.56 4.24
C ASN A 113 26.06 -4.02 4.82
N ASP A 114 26.30 -3.79 6.12
CA ASP A 114 27.52 -4.25 6.76
C ASP A 114 27.56 -5.79 6.79
N ILE A 115 28.75 -6.34 6.59
CA ILE A 115 28.99 -7.78 6.69
C ILE A 115 29.34 -8.08 8.14
N ASP A 116 28.77 -9.14 8.70
CA ASP A 116 29.05 -9.52 10.09
C ASP A 116 30.54 -9.92 10.24
N ASP A 117 31.26 -9.23 11.12
CA ASP A 117 32.71 -9.38 11.29
C ASP A 117 33.16 -10.80 11.69
N PHE A 118 32.28 -11.59 12.32
CA PHE A 118 32.62 -12.93 12.83
C PHE A 118 32.17 -14.04 11.90
N THR A 119 30.93 -13.97 11.44
CA THR A 119 30.30 -14.99 10.60
C THR A 119 30.58 -14.78 9.11
N LEU A 120 31.01 -13.58 8.72
CA LEU A 120 31.15 -13.14 7.34
C LEU A 120 29.84 -13.29 6.52
N GLU A 121 28.72 -13.38 7.22
CA GLU A 121 27.39 -13.47 6.61
C GLU A 121 26.88 -12.07 6.24
N PRO A 122 26.10 -11.94 5.14
CA PRO A 122 25.46 -10.67 4.81
C PRO A 122 24.58 -10.16 5.95
N GLY A 123 24.65 -8.86 6.20
CA GLY A 123 23.83 -8.18 7.21
C GLY A 123 22.35 -8.11 6.82
N ARG A 124 21.57 -7.48 7.71
CA ARG A 124 20.11 -7.36 7.57
C ARG A 124 19.70 -6.62 6.30
N GLY A 125 20.45 -5.57 5.92
CA GLY A 125 20.14 -4.76 4.75
C GLY A 125 20.57 -5.37 3.42
N ALA A 126 21.21 -6.54 3.39
CA ALA A 126 21.73 -7.14 2.16
C ALA A 126 20.66 -7.34 1.08
N VAL A 127 19.46 -7.79 1.47
CA VAL A 127 18.33 -7.96 0.54
C VAL A 127 17.86 -6.62 -0.02
N THR A 128 17.75 -5.59 0.84
CA THR A 128 17.36 -4.24 0.43
C THR A 128 18.43 -3.59 -0.46
N ALA A 129 19.71 -3.74 -0.13
CA ALA A 129 20.82 -3.23 -0.91
C ALA A 129 20.87 -3.87 -2.30
N ASP A 130 20.68 -5.19 -2.38
CA ASP A 130 20.57 -5.92 -3.65
C ASP A 130 19.37 -5.43 -4.49
N LEU A 131 18.20 -5.26 -3.87
CA LEU A 131 17.01 -4.74 -4.52
C LEU A 131 17.22 -3.33 -5.09
N VAL A 132 17.77 -2.41 -4.28
CA VAL A 132 18.02 -1.02 -4.70
C VAL A 132 19.01 -0.97 -5.86
N SER A 133 20.03 -1.84 -5.85
CA SER A 133 21.03 -1.92 -6.92
C SER A 133 20.47 -2.45 -8.24
N HIS A 134 19.39 -3.26 -8.20
CA HIS A 134 18.84 -3.91 -9.40
C HIS A 134 17.43 -3.43 -9.80
N ALA A 135 16.83 -2.50 -9.05
CA ALA A 135 15.50 -1.99 -9.35
C ALA A 135 15.52 -1.02 -10.54
N ASP A 136 14.54 -1.14 -11.43
CA ASP A 136 14.33 -0.19 -12.53
C ASP A 136 13.91 1.21 -12.04
N VAL A 137 13.25 1.25 -10.88
CA VAL A 137 12.77 2.45 -10.21
C VAL A 137 12.95 2.28 -8.71
N VAL A 138 13.67 3.22 -8.09
CA VAL A 138 13.77 3.33 -6.63
C VAL A 138 12.93 4.50 -6.16
N LEU A 139 11.86 4.19 -5.42
CA LEU A 139 10.93 5.19 -4.90
C LEU A 139 11.32 5.58 -3.47
N VAL A 140 11.96 6.73 -3.29
CA VAL A 140 12.40 7.20 -1.97
C VAL A 140 11.31 8.08 -1.37
N VAL A 141 10.79 7.68 -0.21
CA VAL A 141 9.56 8.25 0.35
C VAL A 141 9.83 8.92 1.69
N GLY A 142 9.51 10.22 1.77
CA GLY A 142 9.69 11.02 2.98
C GLY A 142 8.38 11.62 3.49
N GLY A 143 8.37 12.02 4.77
CA GLY A 143 7.26 12.76 5.38
C GLY A 143 7.32 14.26 5.06
N ALA A 144 6.15 14.87 4.84
CA ALA A 144 5.99 16.30 4.55
C ALA A 144 6.04 17.21 5.79
N ASP A 145 6.94 16.92 6.73
CA ASP A 145 7.19 17.71 7.94
C ASP A 145 8.70 17.92 8.12
N PRO A 146 9.14 18.88 8.96
CA PRO A 146 10.58 19.19 9.08
C PRO A 146 11.46 17.98 9.45
N VAL A 147 10.93 17.04 10.26
CA VAL A 147 11.66 15.83 10.63
C VAL A 147 11.73 14.86 9.46
N GLY A 148 10.60 14.66 8.76
CA GLY A 148 10.50 13.84 7.55
C GLY A 148 11.40 14.34 6.42
N VAL A 149 11.46 15.66 6.19
CA VAL A 149 12.32 16.29 5.18
C VAL A 149 13.80 16.06 5.51
N ARG A 150 14.21 16.28 6.76
CA ARG A 150 15.60 16.03 7.17
C ARG A 150 15.99 14.57 6.97
N ARG A 151 15.13 13.63 7.41
CA ARG A 151 15.36 12.19 7.25
C ARG A 151 15.41 11.77 5.79
N LEU A 152 14.56 12.36 4.94
CA LEU A 152 14.56 12.10 3.50
C LEU A 152 15.89 12.51 2.86
N LEU A 153 16.40 13.70 3.20
CA LEU A 153 17.69 14.17 2.67
C LEU A 153 18.85 13.28 3.11
N GLN A 154 18.85 12.82 4.37
CA GLN A 154 19.84 11.86 4.87
C GLN A 154 19.78 10.52 4.12
N LEU A 155 18.58 9.99 3.92
CA LEU A 155 18.39 8.74 3.18
C LEU A 155 18.83 8.86 1.72
N LEU A 156 18.58 10.00 1.07
CA LEU A 156 19.02 10.24 -0.31
C LEU A 156 20.54 10.33 -0.44
N ASP A 157 21.21 10.97 0.52
CA ASP A 157 22.68 11.04 0.58
C ASP A 157 23.29 9.63 0.76
N GLU A 158 22.68 8.82 1.61
CA GLU A 158 23.10 7.43 1.86
C GLU A 158 22.89 6.53 0.63
N VAL A 159 21.72 6.60 -0.01
CA VAL A 159 21.46 5.86 -1.26
C VAL A 159 22.44 6.32 -2.35
N GLY A 160 22.76 7.61 -2.44
CA GLY A 160 23.75 8.11 -3.39
C GLY A 160 25.17 7.61 -3.13
N SER A 161 25.53 7.40 -1.87
CA SER A 161 26.92 7.12 -1.45
C SER A 161 27.23 5.62 -1.25
N SER A 162 26.27 4.85 -0.73
CA SER A 162 26.49 3.48 -0.25
C SER A 162 25.88 2.41 -1.15
N VAL A 163 24.77 2.71 -1.83
CA VAL A 163 24.04 1.74 -2.67
C VAL A 163 23.61 2.41 -3.96
N THR A 164 24.47 2.38 -4.99
CA THR A 164 24.18 3.03 -6.27
C THR A 164 23.00 2.36 -6.99
N PRO A 165 21.84 3.03 -7.12
CA PRO A 165 20.72 2.45 -7.85
C PRO A 165 21.04 2.37 -9.34
N ALA A 166 20.77 1.23 -9.98
CA ALA A 166 20.90 1.11 -11.44
C ALA A 166 19.74 1.82 -12.18
N GLY A 167 18.55 1.84 -11.57
CA GLY A 167 17.37 2.48 -12.11
C GLY A 167 17.26 3.95 -11.78
N ARG A 168 16.13 4.53 -12.20
CA ARG A 168 15.82 5.94 -11.89
C ARG A 168 15.35 6.08 -10.44
N ILE A 169 15.70 7.19 -9.82
CA ILE A 169 15.22 7.55 -8.48
C ILE A 169 14.01 8.47 -8.63
N GLU A 170 12.93 8.15 -7.93
CA GLU A 170 11.73 8.98 -7.84
C GLU A 170 11.51 9.36 -6.38
N VAL A 171 11.46 10.67 -6.10
CA VAL A 171 11.29 11.16 -4.72
C VAL A 171 9.83 11.50 -4.46
N VAL A 172 9.25 10.89 -3.43
CA VAL A 172 7.87 11.11 -3.02
C VAL A 172 7.83 11.70 -1.62
N VAL A 173 7.15 12.83 -1.48
CA VAL A 173 6.88 13.46 -0.19
C VAL A 173 5.41 13.23 0.16
N ASN A 174 5.17 12.45 1.20
CA ASN A 174 3.85 11.99 1.61
C ASN A 174 3.30 12.78 2.81
N ARG A 175 1.97 12.78 2.96
CA ARG A 175 1.22 13.47 4.03
C ARG A 175 1.37 14.99 4.01
N VAL A 176 1.35 15.58 2.81
CA VAL A 176 1.44 17.04 2.62
C VAL A 176 0.20 17.72 3.19
N ARG A 177 0.40 18.54 4.23
CA ARG A 177 -0.64 19.27 4.95
C ARG A 177 -0.16 20.64 5.41
N ALA A 178 -1.07 21.62 5.41
CA ALA A 178 -0.75 22.98 5.81
C ALA A 178 -0.35 23.12 7.29
N SER A 179 -0.86 22.23 8.16
CA SER A 179 -0.54 22.23 9.58
C SER A 179 0.92 21.89 9.90
N ALA A 180 1.64 21.24 8.97
CA ALA A 180 3.04 20.87 9.14
C ALA A 180 4.01 21.75 8.33
N ALA A 181 3.60 22.21 7.15
CA ALA A 181 4.46 22.93 6.20
C ALA A 181 3.99 24.36 5.89
N GLY A 182 3.03 24.89 6.64
CA GLY A 182 2.53 26.26 6.51
C GLY A 182 1.43 26.44 5.45
N PRO A 183 1.02 27.69 5.15
CA PRO A 183 -0.16 27.97 4.31
C PRO A 183 -0.01 27.54 2.84
N SER A 184 1.23 27.42 2.35
CA SER A 184 1.54 26.95 0.98
C SER A 184 2.48 25.75 1.03
N PRO A 185 2.00 24.58 1.52
CA PRO A 185 2.88 23.48 1.90
C PRO A 185 3.63 22.89 0.70
N GLN A 186 3.02 22.84 -0.48
CA GLN A 186 3.66 22.35 -1.70
C GLN A 186 4.82 23.23 -2.17
N GLN A 187 4.69 24.55 -2.02
CA GLN A 187 5.75 25.49 -2.41
C GLN A 187 6.90 25.42 -1.41
N ALA A 188 6.59 25.43 -0.11
CA ALA A 188 7.59 25.35 0.95
C ALA A 188 8.43 24.07 0.86
N LEU A 189 7.81 22.92 0.59
CA LEU A 189 8.52 21.65 0.44
C LEU A 189 9.42 21.63 -0.80
N ARG A 190 8.94 22.14 -1.95
CA ARG A 190 9.77 22.24 -3.16
C ARG A 190 10.96 23.16 -2.96
N GLU A 191 10.75 24.32 -2.35
CA GLU A 191 11.83 25.26 -2.05
C GLU A 191 12.86 24.65 -1.10
N ALA A 192 12.41 24.00 -0.02
CA ALA A 192 13.31 23.35 0.93
C ALA A 192 14.12 22.21 0.28
N LEU A 193 13.47 21.31 -0.44
CA LEU A 193 14.14 20.16 -1.06
C LEU A 193 15.04 20.57 -2.23
N SER A 194 14.68 21.60 -2.99
CA SER A 194 15.56 22.21 -3.99
C SER A 194 16.78 22.85 -3.33
N ARG A 195 16.58 23.64 -2.27
CA ARG A 195 17.67 24.36 -1.59
C ARG A 195 18.66 23.44 -0.88
N PHE A 196 18.17 22.41 -0.19
CA PHE A 196 18.99 21.57 0.67
C PHE A 196 19.41 20.25 0.02
N GLY A 197 18.66 19.76 -0.97
CA GLY A 197 18.93 18.48 -1.64
C GLY A 197 19.13 18.58 -3.15
N GLY A 198 19.00 19.76 -3.76
CA GLY A 198 19.05 19.90 -5.21
C GLY A 198 17.89 19.19 -5.93
N LEU A 199 16.80 18.88 -5.23
CA LEU A 199 15.70 18.09 -5.76
C LEU A 199 14.64 19.01 -6.39
N GLU A 200 14.57 18.99 -7.72
CA GLU A 200 13.60 19.80 -8.46
C GLU A 200 12.34 19.01 -8.84
N ASP A 201 12.49 17.71 -9.10
CA ASP A 201 11.40 16.85 -9.52
C ASP A 201 10.94 15.92 -8.39
N ILE A 202 10.00 16.41 -7.58
CA ILE A 202 9.40 15.66 -6.46
C ILE A 202 7.91 15.45 -6.66
N VAL A 203 7.42 14.28 -6.26
CA VAL A 203 5.99 13.97 -6.22
C VAL A 203 5.44 14.27 -4.83
N LEU A 204 4.36 15.04 -4.77
CA LEU A 204 3.71 15.44 -3.53
C LEU A 204 2.38 14.70 -3.37
N LEU A 205 2.22 13.94 -2.30
CA LEU A 205 0.97 13.25 -1.97
C LEU A 205 0.23 13.98 -0.83
N PRO A 206 -1.05 14.32 -1.01
CA PRO A 206 -1.82 15.04 0.00
C PRO A 206 -2.06 14.18 1.23
N ASP A 207 -2.16 14.81 2.40
CA ASP A 207 -2.62 14.15 3.61
C ASP A 207 -4.15 13.95 3.57
N ASP A 208 -4.59 12.70 3.61
CA ASP A 208 -6.01 12.32 3.59
C ASP A 208 -6.24 11.09 4.51
N PRO A 209 -6.04 11.24 5.83
CA PRO A 209 -6.12 10.13 6.77
C PRO A 209 -7.52 9.51 6.81
N ALA A 210 -8.59 10.32 6.66
CA ALA A 210 -9.96 9.81 6.65
C ALA A 210 -10.19 8.80 5.51
N THR A 211 -9.70 9.10 4.30
CA THR A 211 -9.78 8.15 3.18
C THR A 211 -8.88 6.95 3.39
N ALA A 212 -7.66 7.16 3.91
CA ALA A 212 -6.71 6.09 4.17
C ALA A 212 -7.24 5.08 5.21
N ASP A 213 -7.75 5.56 6.33
CA ASP A 213 -8.32 4.75 7.40
C ASP A 213 -9.56 3.99 6.94
N ALA A 214 -10.43 4.64 6.15
CA ALA A 214 -11.60 3.99 5.58
C ALA A 214 -11.23 2.83 4.64
N CYS A 215 -10.18 2.98 3.83
CA CYS A 215 -9.69 1.90 2.96
C CYS A 215 -9.00 0.79 3.77
N LEU A 216 -8.19 1.16 4.77
CA LEU A 216 -7.53 0.22 5.66
C LEU A 216 -8.54 -0.67 6.42
N LEU A 217 -9.60 -0.06 6.96
CA LEU A 217 -10.67 -0.80 7.64
C LEU A 217 -11.41 -1.78 6.72
N GLN A 218 -11.40 -1.54 5.41
CA GLN A 218 -11.99 -2.42 4.40
C GLN A 218 -11.01 -3.47 3.88
N GLY A 219 -9.73 -3.44 4.28
CA GLY A 219 -8.68 -4.28 3.71
C GLY A 219 -8.37 -3.93 2.25
N ARG A 220 -8.52 -2.67 1.86
CA ARG A 220 -8.38 -2.22 0.47
C ARG A 220 -7.28 -1.20 0.28
N SER A 221 -6.69 -1.21 -0.91
CA SER A 221 -5.79 -0.12 -1.32
C SER A 221 -6.58 1.17 -1.61
N ILE A 222 -5.93 2.34 -1.57
CA ILE A 222 -6.57 3.62 -1.93
C ILE A 222 -7.05 3.62 -3.38
N MET A 223 -6.26 3.02 -4.28
CA MET A 223 -6.59 2.95 -5.70
C MET A 223 -7.81 2.05 -5.98
N GLU A 224 -8.11 1.12 -5.07
CA GLU A 224 -9.27 0.25 -5.12
C GLU A 224 -10.49 0.90 -4.44
N GLY A 225 -10.34 1.31 -3.18
CA GLY A 225 -11.45 1.78 -2.34
C GLY A 225 -11.85 3.23 -2.59
N ALA A 226 -10.91 4.10 -3.00
CA ALA A 226 -11.15 5.54 -3.14
C ALA A 226 -10.36 6.21 -4.28
N PRO A 227 -10.37 5.69 -5.52
CA PRO A 227 -9.59 6.25 -6.64
C PRO A 227 -9.94 7.70 -7.01
N ALA A 228 -11.15 8.16 -6.65
CA ALA A 228 -11.63 9.51 -6.96
C ALA A 228 -11.26 10.56 -5.90
N SER A 229 -10.70 10.16 -4.75
CA SER A 229 -10.26 11.08 -3.68
C SER A 229 -9.06 11.92 -4.15
N ALA A 230 -8.69 12.93 -3.36
CA ALA A 230 -7.49 13.73 -3.65
C ALA A 230 -6.23 12.84 -3.64
N LEU A 231 -6.11 11.96 -2.63
CA LEU A 231 -5.03 11.01 -2.53
C LEU A 231 -5.05 9.97 -3.66
N GLY A 232 -6.21 9.42 -4.01
CA GLY A 232 -6.36 8.47 -5.12
C GLY A 232 -5.95 9.07 -6.47
N LYS A 233 -6.32 10.33 -6.74
CA LYS A 233 -5.86 11.06 -7.94
C LYS A 233 -4.36 11.30 -7.95
N ALA A 234 -3.78 11.66 -6.80
CA ALA A 234 -2.33 11.86 -6.69
C ALA A 234 -1.56 10.54 -6.88
N MET A 235 -2.04 9.44 -6.30
CA MET A 235 -1.49 8.09 -6.53
C MET A 235 -1.61 7.68 -8.00
N SER A 236 -2.72 7.99 -8.65
CA SER A 236 -2.91 7.71 -10.08
C SER A 236 -1.92 8.50 -10.96
N ALA A 237 -1.60 9.74 -10.59
CA ALA A 237 -0.57 10.53 -11.27
C ALA A 237 0.84 9.97 -11.03
N LEU A 238 1.12 9.45 -9.82
CA LEU A 238 2.37 8.74 -9.53
C LEU A 238 2.51 7.46 -10.38
N VAL A 239 1.45 6.67 -10.49
CA VAL A 239 1.40 5.49 -11.38
C VAL A 239 1.68 5.89 -12.83
N ASP A 240 1.04 6.96 -13.32
CA ASP A 240 1.24 7.45 -14.68
C ASP A 240 2.67 7.97 -14.93
N ARG A 241 3.36 8.46 -13.89
CA ARG A 241 4.77 8.82 -13.95
C ARG A 241 5.68 7.59 -13.98
N ILE A 242 5.36 6.58 -13.17
CA ILE A 242 6.16 5.34 -13.08
C ILE A 242 6.03 4.50 -14.35
N ASP A 243 4.84 4.46 -14.94
CA ASP A 243 4.61 3.83 -16.24
C ASP A 243 3.87 4.78 -17.19
N PRO A 244 4.62 5.57 -17.99
CA PRO A 244 4.05 6.47 -18.99
C PRO A 244 3.19 5.77 -20.05
N GLN A 245 3.41 4.47 -20.30
CA GLN A 245 2.62 3.73 -21.28
C GLN A 245 1.18 3.54 -20.79
N ILE A 246 0.98 3.33 -19.48
CA ILE A 246 -0.35 3.27 -18.85
C ILE A 246 -1.09 4.60 -19.04
N ALA A 247 -0.39 5.71 -18.81
CA ALA A 247 -0.93 7.05 -18.98
C ALA A 247 -1.42 7.27 -20.43
N ALA A 248 -0.63 6.84 -21.42
CA ALA A 248 -0.98 6.95 -22.84
C ALA A 248 -2.24 6.14 -23.19
N VAL A 249 -2.32 4.88 -22.74
CA VAL A 249 -3.49 4.02 -22.98
C VAL A 249 -4.76 4.60 -22.33
N ARG A 250 -4.64 5.13 -21.10
CA ARG A 250 -5.76 5.75 -20.38
C ARG A 250 -6.26 7.02 -21.08
N LYS A 251 -5.35 7.86 -21.57
CA LYS A 251 -5.67 9.08 -22.32
C LYS A 251 -6.36 8.77 -23.65
N ALA A 252 -5.92 7.72 -24.37
CA ALA A 252 -6.58 7.26 -25.60
C ALA A 252 -8.02 6.75 -25.34
N ARG A 253 -8.25 6.06 -24.21
CA ARG A 253 -9.59 5.61 -23.81
C ARG A 253 -10.50 6.79 -23.43
N SER A 254 -9.98 7.82 -22.78
CA SER A 254 -10.77 8.98 -22.36
C SER A 254 -11.16 9.89 -23.53
N SER A 255 -10.27 10.08 -24.51
CA SER A 255 -10.53 10.88 -25.72
C SER A 255 -11.61 10.27 -26.63
N SER A 256 -11.82 8.95 -26.55
CA SER A 256 -12.85 8.22 -27.31
C SER A 256 -14.27 8.36 -26.71
N ARG A 257 -14.39 8.69 -25.41
CA ARG A 257 -15.68 8.81 -24.70
C ARG A 257 -16.57 9.99 -25.15
N PRO A 258 -16.07 11.22 -25.38
CA PRO A 258 -16.90 12.32 -25.87
C PRO A 258 -17.40 12.08 -27.30
N LEU A 259 -16.60 11.45 -28.17
CA LEU A 259 -17.00 11.07 -29.52
C LEU A 259 -18.15 10.04 -29.51
N LEU A 260 -18.06 9.02 -28.67
CA LEU A 260 -19.13 8.02 -28.51
C LEU A 260 -20.41 8.62 -27.91
N ARG A 261 -20.31 9.56 -26.96
CA ARG A 261 -21.47 10.30 -26.45
C ARG A 261 -22.12 11.16 -27.53
N ARG A 262 -21.32 11.89 -28.32
CA ARG A 262 -21.81 12.74 -29.42
C ARG A 262 -22.49 11.92 -30.52
N LEU A 263 -21.89 10.78 -30.89
CA LEU A 263 -22.48 9.81 -31.83
C LEU A 263 -23.80 9.22 -31.31
N LYS A 264 -23.88 8.84 -30.02
CA LYS A 264 -25.12 8.37 -29.40
C LYS A 264 -26.21 9.46 -29.39
N HIS A 265 -25.87 10.72 -29.12
CA HIS A 265 -26.80 11.84 -29.19
C HIS A 265 -27.30 12.12 -30.61
N LEU A 266 -26.42 12.06 -31.62
CA LEU A 266 -26.78 12.20 -33.04
C LEU A 266 -27.71 11.06 -33.50
N LYS A 267 -27.43 9.81 -33.09
CA LYS A 267 -28.28 8.65 -33.40
C LYS A 267 -29.65 8.74 -32.74
N ARG A 268 -29.73 9.27 -31.51
CA ARG A 268 -31.00 9.55 -30.82
C ARG A 268 -31.82 10.62 -31.54
N ARG A 269 -31.20 11.75 -31.92
CA ARG A 269 -31.87 12.82 -32.68
C ARG A 269 -32.39 12.34 -34.04
N GLY A 270 -31.60 11.55 -34.77
CA GLY A 270 -32.05 10.98 -36.06
C GLY A 270 -33.22 9.99 -35.91
N ARG A 271 -33.31 9.26 -34.79
CA ARG A 271 -34.43 8.35 -34.51
C ARG A 271 -35.70 9.09 -34.09
N GLU A 272 -35.56 10.25 -33.46
CA GLU A 272 -36.66 11.12 -33.04
C GLU A 272 -37.24 11.92 -34.23
N GLN A 273 -36.39 12.42 -35.13
CA GLN A 273 -36.81 13.05 -36.39
C GLN A 273 -37.51 12.07 -37.34
N ARG A 274 -37.12 10.79 -37.36
CA ARG A 274 -37.83 9.74 -38.13
C ARG A 274 -39.22 9.40 -37.56
N ARG A 275 -39.46 9.63 -36.27
CA ARG A 275 -40.78 9.45 -35.65
C ARG A 275 -41.72 10.62 -35.93
N THR A 276 -41.21 11.84 -36.06
CA THR A 276 -42.04 13.03 -36.36
C THR A 276 -42.35 13.19 -37.84
N THR A 277 -41.45 12.76 -38.74
CA THR A 277 -41.65 12.82 -40.20
C THR A 277 -42.38 11.60 -40.78
N GLY A 278 -42.42 10.47 -40.07
CA GLY A 278 -43.20 9.28 -40.46
C GLY A 278 -44.71 9.35 -40.16
N SER A 279 -45.19 10.44 -39.54
CA SER A 279 -46.60 10.63 -39.19
C SER A 279 -47.39 11.52 -40.16
N ALA A 280 -46.74 12.10 -41.18
CA ALA A 280 -47.35 13.08 -42.09
C ALA A 280 -47.63 12.54 -43.50
N GLY A 281 -47.62 11.22 -43.70
CA GLY A 281 -47.71 10.62 -45.03
C GLY A 281 -48.46 9.30 -45.06
N ARG A 282 -49.72 9.27 -44.58
CA ARG A 282 -50.71 8.26 -44.97
C ARG A 282 -52.13 8.83 -44.82
N ALA A 283 -52.44 9.79 -45.68
CA ALA A 283 -53.81 10.17 -46.00
C ALA A 283 -53.91 10.26 -47.52
N THR A 284 -54.52 9.25 -48.14
CA THR A 284 -55.35 9.27 -49.37
C THR A 284 -55.25 7.92 -50.10
N ALA A 285 -56.23 7.05 -49.89
CA ALA A 285 -56.84 6.17 -50.90
C ALA A 285 -58.06 5.48 -50.26
N ALA A 286 -59.21 5.64 -50.92
CA ALA A 286 -60.53 5.29 -50.43
C ALA A 286 -60.90 3.81 -50.65
N GLY A 287 -61.87 3.32 -49.86
CA GLY A 287 -62.86 2.35 -50.31
C GLY A 287 -62.87 0.99 -49.58
N GLY A 288 -63.95 0.70 -48.85
CA GLY A 288 -64.43 -0.69 -48.69
C GLY A 288 -64.85 -1.17 -47.31
N ARG A 289 -66.15 -1.00 -47.00
CA ARG A 289 -67.05 -1.89 -46.25
C ARG A 289 -66.71 -2.31 -44.80
N SER A 290 -67.54 -1.80 -43.89
CA SER A 290 -68.32 -2.51 -42.85
C SER A 290 -67.85 -3.89 -42.41
N ARG A 291 -67.50 -4.03 -41.11
CA ARG A 291 -68.19 -4.96 -40.18
C ARG A 291 -67.83 -4.70 -38.71
N ARG A 292 -68.84 -4.93 -37.88
CA ARG A 292 -68.95 -4.76 -36.42
C ARG A 292 -67.92 -5.61 -35.65
N GLY A 293 -67.52 -5.14 -34.47
CA GLY A 293 -66.75 -5.93 -33.49
C GLY A 293 -66.48 -5.23 -32.16
N VAL A 294 -67.51 -5.22 -31.30
CA VAL A 294 -67.55 -5.16 -29.81
C VAL A 294 -66.44 -4.42 -29.03
N ARG A 295 -66.94 -3.46 -28.25
CA ARG A 295 -66.30 -2.55 -27.29
C ARG A 295 -65.95 -3.29 -25.97
N ALA A 296 -64.73 -3.14 -25.45
CA ALA A 296 -64.41 -3.44 -24.05
C ALA A 296 -63.84 -2.18 -23.37
N GLN A 297 -64.72 -1.50 -22.66
CA GLN A 297 -64.46 -0.34 -21.81
C GLN A 297 -64.00 -0.86 -20.44
N ARG A 298 -62.79 -0.54 -19.99
CA ARG A 298 -62.46 -0.59 -18.54
C ARG A 298 -62.14 0.82 -18.07
N GLY A 299 -63.18 1.44 -17.50
CA GLY A 299 -63.16 2.75 -16.89
C GLY A 299 -62.55 2.71 -15.49
N ARG A 300 -61.95 3.86 -15.15
CA ARG A 300 -61.63 4.28 -13.79
C ARG A 300 -62.90 4.32 -12.93
N ARG A 301 -62.80 3.89 -11.68
CA ARG A 301 -63.73 4.30 -10.60
C ARG A 301 -62.95 4.68 -9.34
N ARG A 302 -63.34 5.82 -8.78
CA ARG A 302 -63.01 6.37 -7.45
C ARG A 302 -64.20 6.14 -6.51
N LYS A 303 -63.95 6.37 -5.20
CA LYS A 303 -64.86 6.53 -4.03
C LYS A 303 -64.95 5.24 -3.18
N GLY A 304 -64.51 5.19 -1.91
CA GLY A 304 -64.85 6.00 -0.72
C GLY A 304 -66.15 5.43 -0.11
N ASP A 305 -66.33 5.03 1.15
CA ASP A 305 -65.71 5.31 2.47
C ASP A 305 -66.10 4.21 3.50
N ARG A 306 -65.34 4.13 4.62
CA ARG A 306 -65.67 3.78 6.05
C ARG A 306 -66.49 2.51 6.38
N ALA A 307 -66.23 1.74 7.44
CA ALA A 307 -65.91 2.10 8.84
C ALA A 307 -65.32 0.92 9.68
N VAL A 308 -64.43 1.26 10.63
CA VAL A 308 -64.32 0.86 12.08
C VAL A 308 -64.37 -0.65 12.43
N THR A 309 -63.38 -1.27 13.10
CA THR A 309 -63.09 -1.20 14.56
C THR A 309 -61.64 -1.55 14.96
N SER A 310 -61.21 -0.94 16.08
CA SER A 310 -60.30 -1.41 17.16
C SER A 310 -58.81 -1.71 16.90
N GLY A 311 -57.97 -0.73 17.25
CA GLY A 311 -57.13 -0.78 18.46
C GLY A 311 -55.90 -1.71 18.48
N ALA A 312 -54.74 -1.16 18.10
CA ALA A 312 -53.44 -1.44 18.74
C ALA A 312 -52.42 -0.37 18.29
N GLU A 313 -51.80 0.32 19.25
CA GLU A 313 -50.81 1.39 19.03
C GLU A 313 -49.51 0.90 18.37
N PRO A 314 -48.82 1.72 17.55
CA PRO A 314 -47.47 1.43 17.10
C PRO A 314 -46.43 1.96 18.11
N ARG A 315 -45.75 1.02 18.79
CA ARG A 315 -44.53 1.29 19.58
C ARG A 315 -43.39 1.79 18.67
N ALA A 316 -42.76 2.88 19.09
CA ALA A 316 -41.56 3.45 18.48
C ALA A 316 -40.37 2.46 18.53
N PRO A 317 -39.42 2.53 17.59
CA PRO A 317 -38.21 1.72 17.65
C PRO A 317 -37.33 2.17 18.82
N GLU A 318 -37.19 1.28 19.81
CA GLU A 318 -36.28 1.45 20.94
C GLU A 318 -34.83 1.56 20.43
N ARG A 319 -34.16 2.64 20.85
CA ARG A 319 -32.71 2.79 20.76
C ARG A 319 -32.06 1.76 21.69
N PRO A 320 -30.94 1.12 21.33
CA PRO A 320 -30.24 0.26 22.26
C PRO A 320 -29.74 1.08 23.45
N ALA A 321 -30.24 0.76 24.64
CA ALA A 321 -29.74 1.27 25.89
C ALA A 321 -28.35 0.67 26.15
N TYR A 322 -27.30 1.48 26.04
CA TYR A 322 -26.03 1.17 26.66
C TYR A 322 -26.24 1.16 28.18
N SER A 323 -25.96 0.03 28.82
CA SER A 323 -25.92 -0.04 30.27
C SER A 323 -24.81 0.87 30.78
N THR A 324 -25.18 1.85 31.61
CA THR A 324 -24.23 2.60 32.42
C THR A 324 -23.74 1.69 33.54
N ARG A 325 -22.82 0.78 33.22
CA ARG A 325 -21.97 0.17 34.24
C ARG A 325 -21.09 1.29 34.77
N ARG A 326 -21.42 1.80 35.95
CA ARG A 326 -20.55 2.67 36.76
C ARG A 326 -19.14 2.08 36.72
N SER A 327 -18.23 2.80 36.07
CA SER A 327 -16.79 2.61 36.22
C SER A 327 -16.48 2.83 37.70
N GLN A 328 -16.31 1.74 38.45
CA GLN A 328 -15.51 1.80 39.65
C GLN A 328 -14.11 2.15 39.16
N THR A 329 -13.61 3.31 39.58
CA THR A 329 -12.22 3.73 39.40
C THR A 329 -11.34 2.66 40.02
N ALA A 330 -10.77 1.79 39.19
CA ALA A 330 -9.67 0.94 39.61
C ALA A 330 -8.47 1.86 39.82
N VAL A 331 -8.09 2.03 41.09
CA VAL A 331 -6.81 2.61 41.49
C VAL A 331 -5.72 1.72 40.87
N PRO A 332 -4.72 2.28 40.14
CA PRO A 332 -3.62 1.47 39.66
C PRO A 332 -2.87 0.89 40.86
N PRO A 333 -2.41 -0.37 40.82
CA PRO A 333 -1.56 -0.89 41.88
C PRO A 333 -0.31 -0.02 41.95
N SER A 334 -0.01 0.49 43.15
CA SER A 334 1.22 1.23 43.44
C SER A 334 2.42 0.40 42.97
N THR A 335 3.23 0.97 42.09
CA THR A 335 4.54 0.44 41.73
C THR A 335 5.34 0.15 43.00
N PRO A 336 5.82 -1.08 43.23
CA PRO A 336 6.75 -1.34 44.32
C PRO A 336 8.03 -0.52 44.09
N PRO A 337 8.69 -0.03 45.14
CA PRO A 337 9.94 0.70 45.00
C PRO A 337 11.01 -0.19 44.34
N PRO A 338 11.99 0.40 43.63
CA PRO A 338 13.04 -0.36 42.98
C PRO A 338 13.79 -1.21 44.01
N VAL A 339 13.93 -2.49 43.70
CA VAL A 339 14.75 -3.44 44.47
C VAL A 339 16.20 -2.95 44.38
N GLN A 340 16.81 -2.63 45.52
CA GLN A 340 18.23 -2.33 45.59
C GLN A 340 19.04 -3.54 45.09
N PRO A 341 20.03 -3.34 44.21
CA PRO A 341 20.93 -4.43 43.84
C PRO A 341 21.68 -4.92 45.09
N PRO A 342 21.96 -6.23 45.19
CA PRO A 342 22.68 -6.77 46.33
C PRO A 342 24.06 -6.11 46.44
N SER A 343 24.46 -5.78 47.66
CA SER A 343 25.80 -5.28 47.95
C SER A 343 26.86 -6.23 47.39
N PRO A 344 27.95 -5.71 46.79
CA PRO A 344 29.04 -6.57 46.31
C PRO A 344 29.61 -7.37 47.49
N PRO A 345 30.02 -8.63 47.28
CA PRO A 345 30.60 -9.43 48.33
C PRO A 345 31.84 -8.73 48.89
N GLN A 346 31.92 -8.69 50.23
CA GLN A 346 33.11 -8.21 50.92
C GLN A 346 34.33 -8.95 50.38
N ALA A 347 35.32 -8.19 49.90
CA ALA A 347 36.60 -8.72 49.46
C ALA A 347 37.19 -9.60 50.57
N MET A 348 37.21 -10.92 50.35
CA MET A 348 38.05 -11.82 51.09
C MET A 348 39.50 -11.36 50.88
N ARG A 349 40.10 -10.85 51.95
CA ARG A 349 41.54 -10.72 52.09
C ARG A 349 42.15 -12.12 51.97
N GLY A 350 42.63 -12.45 50.78
CA GLY A 350 43.35 -13.68 50.50
C GLY A 350 44.03 -13.55 49.15
N GLY A 351 45.25 -12.99 49.15
CA GLY A 351 46.08 -12.96 47.94
C GLY A 351 46.45 -14.38 47.52
N PRO A 352 46.53 -14.70 46.22
CA PRO A 352 46.99 -16.00 45.77
C PRO A 352 48.50 -16.13 46.02
N THR A 353 48.88 -17.23 46.66
CA THR A 353 50.25 -17.74 46.76
C THR A 353 50.83 -17.99 45.37
N PRO A 354 52.10 -17.63 45.08
CA PRO A 354 52.71 -17.92 43.79
C PRO A 354 53.14 -19.38 43.69
N TRP A 355 52.91 -19.96 42.51
CA TRP A 355 53.45 -21.25 42.08
C TRP A 355 54.99 -21.25 42.08
N PRO A 356 55.65 -22.34 42.51
CA PRO A 356 57.10 -22.43 42.48
C PRO A 356 57.55 -22.86 41.08
N GLY A 357 58.23 -21.98 40.35
CA GLY A 357 58.97 -22.38 39.15
C GLY A 357 58.94 -21.38 38.01
N ALA A 358 59.69 -20.29 38.15
CA ALA A 358 60.36 -19.61 37.03
C ALA A 358 61.36 -18.62 37.63
N GLY A 359 62.66 -18.91 37.48
CA GLY A 359 63.74 -18.03 37.91
C GLY A 359 63.84 -16.75 37.07
N PRO A 360 64.44 -15.67 37.59
CA PRO A 360 64.53 -14.40 36.87
C PRO A 360 65.71 -14.38 35.90
N ALA A 361 65.46 -13.88 34.68
CA ALA A 361 66.51 -13.40 33.79
C ALA A 361 66.82 -11.92 34.14
N PRO A 362 68.11 -11.51 34.24
CA PRO A 362 68.45 -10.15 34.60
C PRO A 362 68.42 -9.24 33.36
N PHE A 363 67.64 -8.16 33.43
CA PHE A 363 67.88 -6.95 32.63
C PHE A 363 68.69 -5.98 33.49
N GLY A 364 69.95 -5.80 33.10
CA GLY A 364 70.85 -4.76 33.60
C GLY A 364 70.88 -3.59 32.62
N GLU A 365 70.73 -2.41 33.18
CA GLU A 365 70.63 -1.09 32.55
C GLU A 365 72.00 -0.46 32.21
N ARG A 366 71.93 0.54 31.31
CA ARG A 366 72.83 1.71 31.10
C ARG A 366 74.03 1.59 30.15
N GLY A 367 73.92 2.43 29.10
CA GLY A 367 74.94 3.05 28.26
C GLY A 367 74.28 4.18 27.50
#